data_AF-A0A923KJG9-F1
#
_entry.id   AF-A0A923KJG9-F1
#
_cell.length_a   1.000
_cell.length_b   1.000
_cell.length_c   1.000
_cell.angle_alpha   90.00
_cell.angle_beta   90.00
_cell.angle_gamma   90.00
#
_symmetry.space_group_name_H-M   'P 1'
#
loop_
_entity.id
_entity.type
_entity.pdbx_description
1 polymer ?
#
loop_
_entity_poly.entity_id
_entity_poly.type
_entity_poly.pdbx_seq_one_letter_code
_entity_poly.pdbx_strand_id
1 'polypeptide(L)'
;MNHVSSTVIQAQPHFSSERRNQRAPEFTLLEVDPRDVVDGAIVDGGFYAEDVQSVGKMREHCPYCITVQLQLVLRYKHVKRSHLFCNSCTRCFDALYPDGTSALIVGAMSLV
;
A
#
# COMPACT_ATOMS: atom_id res chain seq x y z
N MET A 1 12.45 -49.53 14.18
CA MET A 1 11.32 -48.68 13.73
C MET A 1 11.15 -47.57 14.74
N ASN A 2 11.43 -46.33 14.33
CA ASN A 2 10.75 -45.08 14.69
C ASN A 2 11.68 -43.91 14.35
N HIS A 3 11.46 -43.35 13.16
CA HIS A 3 12.09 -42.15 12.66
C HIS A 3 11.51 -40.95 13.40
N VAL A 4 12.36 -40.20 14.11
CA VAL A 4 12.03 -38.87 14.63
C VAL A 4 12.25 -37.89 13.48
N SER A 5 11.17 -37.51 12.78
CA SER A 5 11.21 -36.46 11.77
C SER A 5 11.20 -35.10 12.44
N SER A 6 12.37 -34.46 12.46
CA SER A 6 12.56 -33.05 12.79
C SER A 6 11.75 -32.17 11.84
N THR A 7 10.74 -31.48 12.36
CA THR A 7 10.01 -30.47 11.60
C THR A 7 10.82 -29.18 11.62
N VAL A 8 11.49 -28.92 10.51
CA VAL A 8 12.19 -27.66 10.23
C VAL A 8 11.13 -26.56 10.13
N ILE A 9 11.10 -25.65 11.12
CA ILE A 9 10.39 -24.38 11.00
C ILE A 9 11.18 -23.55 9.98
N GLN A 10 10.78 -23.63 8.71
CA GLN A 10 11.31 -22.75 7.66
C GLN A 10 10.88 -21.32 7.98
N ALA A 11 11.81 -20.54 8.52
CA ALA A 11 11.71 -19.09 8.53
C ALA A 11 11.54 -18.61 7.09
N GLN A 12 10.33 -18.12 6.78
CA GLN A 12 10.10 -17.41 5.53
C GLN A 12 11.09 -16.24 5.46
N PRO A 13 11.75 -15.99 4.32
CA PRO A 13 12.63 -14.86 4.19
C PRO A 13 11.78 -13.59 4.31
N HIS A 14 11.88 -12.93 5.47
CA HIS A 14 11.62 -11.51 5.57
C HIS A 14 12.52 -10.86 4.52
N PHE A 15 11.96 -10.43 3.39
CA PHE A 15 12.64 -9.50 2.49
C PHE A 15 12.89 -8.23 3.30
N SER A 16 14.06 -8.18 3.93
CA SER A 16 14.51 -7.07 4.72
C SER A 16 14.65 -5.88 3.77
N SER A 17 13.85 -4.85 3.99
CA SER A 17 13.89 -3.59 3.26
C SER A 17 15.13 -2.76 3.68
N GLU A 18 16.30 -3.38 3.72
CA GLU A 18 17.55 -2.82 4.26
C GLU A 18 18.18 -1.75 3.35
N ARG A 19 17.64 -1.56 2.13
CA ARG A 19 17.96 -0.43 1.25
C ARG A 19 16.91 0.68 1.28
N ARG A 20 16.13 0.85 2.35
CA ARG A 20 15.33 2.08 2.51
C ARG A 20 16.25 3.22 2.90
N ASN A 21 16.35 4.23 2.04
CA ASN A 21 17.03 5.48 2.36
C ASN A 21 16.36 6.10 3.59
N GLN A 22 17.05 6.08 4.74
CA GLN A 22 16.56 6.67 5.99
C GLN A 22 16.31 8.18 5.89
N ARG A 23 16.83 8.83 4.84
CA ARG A 23 16.64 10.25 4.55
C ARG A 23 15.52 10.54 3.55
N ALA A 24 14.79 9.51 3.09
CA ALA A 24 13.67 9.75 2.18
C ALA A 24 12.60 10.59 2.91
N PRO A 25 12.09 11.67 2.29
CA PRO A 25 11.15 12.60 2.92
C PRO A 25 9.90 11.88 3.40
N GLU A 26 9.31 12.39 4.47
CA GLU A 26 8.00 11.92 4.96
C GLU A 26 6.91 12.43 4.02
N PHE A 27 5.99 11.54 3.64
CA PHE A 27 4.86 11.92 2.80
C PHE A 27 3.71 12.45 3.65
N THR A 28 3.04 13.48 3.17
CA THR A 28 1.71 13.83 3.68
C THR A 28 0.69 12.88 3.05
N LEU A 29 -0.12 12.22 3.87
CA LEU A 29 -1.18 11.34 3.40
C LEU A 29 -2.47 12.13 3.19
N LEU A 30 -2.96 12.13 1.95
CA LEU A 30 -4.26 12.72 1.60
C LEU A 30 -5.26 11.60 1.39
N GLU A 31 -6.35 11.58 2.16
CA GLU A 31 -7.44 10.61 1.92
C GLU A 31 -8.12 10.91 0.59
N VAL A 32 -8.40 9.86 -0.17
CA VAL A 32 -9.03 9.95 -1.49
C VAL A 32 -10.22 9.01 -1.56
N ASP A 33 -11.24 9.42 -2.31
CA ASP A 33 -12.42 8.59 -2.51
C ASP A 33 -12.01 7.29 -3.23
N PRO A 34 -12.38 6.10 -2.71
CA PRO A 34 -12.13 4.83 -3.39
C PRO A 34 -12.63 4.81 -4.84
N ARG A 35 -13.75 5.49 -5.13
CA ARG A 35 -14.35 5.60 -6.46
C ARG A 35 -13.45 6.32 -7.47
N ASP A 36 -12.54 7.17 -7.01
CA ASP A 36 -11.61 7.91 -7.86
C ASP A 36 -10.35 7.11 -8.20
N VAL A 37 -10.08 6.04 -7.45
CA VAL A 37 -8.80 5.29 -7.57
C VAL A 37 -8.97 3.87 -8.07
N VAL A 38 -10.16 3.30 -7.97
CA VAL A 38 -10.44 1.94 -8.43
C VAL A 38 -11.90 1.82 -8.90
N ASP A 39 -12.12 0.99 -9.91
CA ASP A 39 -13.46 0.59 -10.35
C ASP A 39 -14.05 -0.44 -9.39
N GLY A 40 -15.32 -0.27 -9.04
CA GLY A 40 -15.99 -1.11 -8.06
C GLY A 40 -17.43 -0.68 -7.84
N ALA A 41 -18.06 -1.28 -6.83
CA ALA A 41 -19.44 -1.03 -6.48
C ALA A 41 -19.57 -0.61 -5.01
N ILE A 42 -20.55 0.26 -4.75
CA ILE A 42 -21.01 0.52 -3.39
C ILE A 42 -21.90 -0.66 -2.99
N VAL A 43 -21.54 -1.31 -1.89
CA VAL A 43 -22.27 -2.43 -1.28
C VAL A 43 -22.59 -2.08 0.17
N ASP A 44 -23.46 -2.86 0.79
CA ASP A 44 -23.71 -2.71 2.22
C ASP A 44 -22.40 -2.94 3.00
N GLY A 45 -21.94 -1.89 3.70
CA GLY A 45 -20.67 -1.91 4.43
C GLY A 45 -19.50 -1.19 3.75
N GLY A 46 -19.66 -0.65 2.53
CA GLY A 46 -18.67 0.27 1.94
C GLY A 46 -18.47 0.10 0.44
N PHE A 47 -17.24 0.35 0.00
CA PHE A 47 -16.84 0.22 -1.40
C PHE A 47 -16.09 -1.10 -1.63
N TYR A 48 -16.53 -1.88 -2.60
CA TYR A 48 -15.93 -3.15 -2.98
C TYR A 48 -15.35 -3.07 -4.39
N ALA A 49 -14.11 -3.53 -4.55
CA ALA A 49 -13.45 -3.71 -5.85
C ALA A 49 -12.85 -5.11 -5.95
N GLU A 50 -13.08 -5.77 -7.08
CA GLU A 50 -12.55 -7.09 -7.37
C GLU A 50 -11.09 -7.00 -7.87
N ASP A 51 -10.30 -8.04 -7.61
CA ASP A 51 -8.96 -8.22 -8.19
C ASP A 51 -7.92 -7.11 -7.90
N VAL A 52 -8.08 -6.36 -6.82
CA VAL A 52 -7.09 -5.34 -6.42
C VAL A 52 -5.90 -5.99 -5.72
N GLN A 53 -4.78 -6.12 -6.44
CA GLN A 53 -3.54 -6.67 -5.88
C GLN A 53 -2.61 -5.56 -5.38
N SER A 54 -2.24 -5.62 -4.09
CA SER A 54 -1.18 -4.78 -3.54
C SER A 54 0.20 -5.32 -3.90
N VAL A 55 1.18 -4.44 -4.11
CA VAL A 55 2.56 -4.80 -4.46
C VAL A 55 3.52 -4.77 -3.26
N GLY A 56 3.08 -4.30 -2.09
CA GLY A 56 3.89 -4.34 -0.87
C GLY A 56 3.42 -3.38 0.21
N LYS A 57 3.95 -3.55 1.43
CA LYS A 57 3.72 -2.65 2.56
C LYS A 57 4.67 -1.44 2.51
N MET A 58 4.12 -0.26 2.69
CA MET A 58 4.86 0.99 2.78
C MET A 58 5.33 1.26 4.22
N ARG A 59 6.11 2.32 4.44
CA ARG A 59 6.52 2.71 5.81
C ARG A 59 5.43 3.50 6.52
N GLU A 60 4.58 4.15 5.73
CA GLU A 60 3.48 4.98 6.18
C GLU A 60 2.40 4.11 6.82
N HIS A 61 1.90 4.56 7.96
CA HIS A 61 0.81 3.91 8.67
C HIS A 61 -0.50 4.62 8.37
N CYS A 62 -1.59 3.87 8.39
CA CYS A 62 -2.92 4.44 8.24
C CYS A 62 -3.19 5.43 9.39
N PRO A 63 -3.55 6.69 9.11
CA PRO A 63 -3.80 7.70 10.14
C PRO A 63 -4.92 7.31 11.13
N TYR A 64 -5.84 6.47 10.68
CA TYR A 64 -7.01 6.06 11.47
C TYR A 64 -6.80 4.77 12.27
N CYS A 65 -5.93 3.87 11.79
CA CYS A 65 -5.65 2.60 12.46
C CYS A 65 -4.36 2.64 13.27
N ILE A 66 -3.47 3.61 13.00
CA ILE A 66 -2.20 3.92 13.67
C ILE A 66 -1.12 2.83 13.52
N THR A 67 -1.46 1.56 13.70
CA THR A 67 -0.51 0.43 13.71
C THR A 67 -0.50 -0.36 12.40
N VAL A 68 -1.38 -0.02 11.45
CA VAL A 68 -1.52 -0.72 10.17
C VAL A 68 -0.70 0.00 9.10
N GLN A 69 0.35 -0.65 8.59
CA GLN A 69 1.09 -0.17 7.44
C GLN A 69 0.20 -0.16 6.19
N LEU A 70 0.23 0.95 5.45
CA LEU A 70 -0.46 1.07 4.19
C LEU A 70 0.17 0.16 3.14
N GLN A 71 -0.65 -0.34 2.21
CA GLN A 71 -0.22 -1.16 1.10
C GLN A 71 -0.22 -0.32 -0.18
N LEU A 72 0.83 -0.43 -1.00
CA LEU A 72 0.87 0.20 -2.30
C LEU A 72 0.06 -0.63 -3.30
N VAL A 73 -0.87 0.03 -3.99
CA VAL A 73 -1.62 -0.51 -5.12
C VAL A 73 -1.20 0.26 -6.36
N LEU A 74 -0.75 -0.46 -7.39
CA LEU A 74 -0.34 0.14 -8.66
C LEU A 74 -1.47 0.12 -9.67
N ARG A 75 -1.40 1.04 -10.63
CA ARG A 75 -2.34 1.12 -11.76
C ARG A 75 -2.28 -0.16 -12.62
N TYR A 76 -3.18 -1.10 -12.34
CA TYR A 76 -3.35 -2.36 -13.04
C TYR A 76 -4.82 -2.80 -13.01
N LYS A 77 -5.34 -3.35 -14.12
CA LYS A 77 -6.74 -3.75 -14.30
C LYS A 77 -7.74 -2.64 -13.87
N HIS A 78 -8.49 -2.87 -12.80
CA HIS A 78 -9.55 -1.99 -12.27
C HIS A 78 -9.01 -0.78 -11.52
N VAL A 79 -7.71 -0.67 -11.29
CA VAL A 79 -7.11 0.47 -10.59
C VAL A 79 -6.93 1.63 -11.56
N LYS A 80 -7.65 2.73 -11.32
CA LYS A 80 -7.63 3.97 -12.13
C LYS A 80 -6.32 4.72 -11.97
N ARG A 81 -5.83 4.82 -10.72
CA ARG A 81 -4.54 5.43 -10.36
C ARG A 81 -3.90 4.72 -9.18
N SER A 82 -2.57 4.74 -9.14
CA SER A 82 -1.82 4.22 -8.01
C SER A 82 -2.24 4.93 -6.72
N HIS A 83 -2.37 4.19 -5.62
CA HIS A 83 -2.81 4.69 -4.34
C HIS A 83 -2.26 3.82 -3.20
N LEU A 84 -2.31 4.35 -1.99
CA LEU A 84 -2.09 3.60 -0.77
C LEU A 84 -3.43 3.10 -0.22
N PHE A 85 -3.46 1.87 0.27
CA PHE A 85 -4.66 1.20 0.74
C PHE A 85 -4.47 0.69 2.18
N CYS A 86 -5.44 0.94 3.05
CA CYS A 86 -5.48 0.36 4.38
C CYS A 86 -6.32 -0.93 4.38
N ASN A 87 -5.70 -2.09 4.60
CA ASN A 87 -6.42 -3.36 4.63
C ASN A 87 -7.32 -3.56 5.86
N SER A 88 -7.28 -2.65 6.85
CA SER A 88 -8.08 -2.72 8.07
C SER A 88 -9.36 -1.88 7.99
N CYS A 89 -9.27 -0.64 7.48
CA CYS A 89 -10.43 0.25 7.38
C CYS A 89 -10.81 0.62 5.93
N THR A 90 -10.20 -0.05 4.95
CA THR A 90 -10.46 0.06 3.51
C THR A 90 -10.34 1.45 2.90
N ARG A 91 -9.79 2.43 3.65
CA ARG A 91 -9.54 3.79 3.15
C ARG A 91 -8.37 3.82 2.17
N CYS A 92 -8.47 4.73 1.21
CA CYS A 92 -7.46 4.97 0.19
C CYS A 92 -6.77 6.33 0.42
N PHE A 93 -5.48 6.40 0.11
CA PHE A 93 -4.69 7.63 0.26
C PHE A 93 -3.81 7.88 -0.97
N ASP A 94 -3.59 9.15 -1.26
CA ASP A 94 -2.44 9.61 -2.02
C ASP A 94 -1.28 9.92 -1.06
N ALA A 95 -0.05 9.87 -1.57
CA ALA A 95 1.15 10.25 -0.86
C ALA A 95 1.74 11.49 -1.51
N LEU A 96 1.78 12.60 -0.77
CA LEU A 96 2.24 13.89 -1.28
C LEU A 96 3.63 14.21 -0.73
N TYR A 97 4.50 14.72 -1.61
CA TYR A 97 5.73 15.39 -1.22
C TYR A 97 5.41 16.68 -0.43
N PRO A 98 6.39 17.27 0.27
CA PRO A 98 6.18 18.53 1.01
C PRO A 98 5.70 19.72 0.16
N ASP A 99 5.94 19.68 -1.16
CA ASP A 99 5.47 20.68 -2.13
C ASP A 99 4.01 20.46 -2.57
N GLY A 100 3.36 19.39 -2.09
CA GLY A 100 1.99 19.00 -2.44
C GLY A 100 1.89 18.12 -3.69
N THR A 101 3.00 17.84 -4.38
CA THR A 101 3.00 16.98 -5.56
C THR A 101 2.78 15.51 -5.17
N SER A 102 1.92 14.79 -5.90
CA SER A 102 1.72 13.35 -5.66
C SER A 102 2.96 12.54 -6.06
N ALA A 103 3.41 11.69 -5.15
CA ALA A 103 4.46 10.71 -5.37
C ALA A 103 3.99 9.49 -6.18
N LEU A 104 2.69 9.35 -6.43
CA LEU A 104 2.07 8.19 -7.05
C LEU A 104 1.63 8.44 -8.51
N ILE A 105 1.73 9.67 -9.00
CA ILE A 105 1.45 10.02 -10.39
C ILE A 105 2.68 9.75 -11.26
N VAL A 106 2.51 8.90 -12.27
CA VAL A 106 3.51 8.67 -13.32
C VAL A 106 3.69 9.97 -14.10
N GLY A 107 4.89 10.56 -14.00
CA GLY A 107 5.20 11.83 -14.64
C GLY A 107 5.28 13.03 -13.70
N ALA A 108 5.26 12.84 -12.37
CA ALA A 108 5.84 13.81 -11.45
C ALA A 108 7.33 13.95 -11.81
N MET A 109 7.61 14.92 -12.69
CA MET A 109 8.92 15.18 -13.26
C MET A 109 9.91 15.29 -12.11
N SER A 110 10.89 14.39 -12.10
CA SER A 110 12.18 14.64 -11.47
C SER A 110 12.79 15.83 -12.21
N LEU A 111 12.42 17.05 -11.83
CA LEU A 111 13.12 18.27 -12.23
C LEU A 111 14.44 18.27 -11.47
N VAL A 112 15.41 17.55 -12.02
CA VAL A 112 16.84 17.70 -11.71
C VAL A 112 17.52 18.15 -12.98
#